data_AF-M0P4H0-F1
#
_entry.id   AF-M0P4H0-F1
#
_cell.length_a   1.000
_cell.length_b   1.000
_cell.length_c   1.000
_cell.angle_alpha   90.00
_cell.angle_beta   90.00
_cell.angle_gamma   90.00
#
_symmetry.space_group_name_H-M   'P 1'
#
loop_
_entity.id
_entity.type
_entity.pdbx_description
1 polymer ?
#
loop_
_entity_poly.entity_id
_entity_poly.type
_entity_poly.pdbx_seq_one_letter_code
_entity_poly.pdbx_strand_id
1 'polypeptide(L)'
;MERFPEALDGVPDAVVIVDSDGIVQAGNRRVERVLGYTPTEVEGRSFETLLYDPREGSAGEELHRYVVDPEPRSMAASLDLCARRADGSEVPVTLSLGPFEQDGETFLVATIVDVREERAEQAELHRRTRTLEALHEATQDLLKTTDREFAAEAAVEYVEEVLGHPIAGIWLYDEDRDVLGPVVWTDKADELVGDHPTFGPDEASISWEAFESGDPVYVADTHADPDRYNRNSPIRSELILPLGRYGLINIGGTERDAFDESDLAVARLWAATVTMVFVRIERERQLRVREREIARERDRLEEFASLVSHDLRSPLNVATGNLDMVRERLREDHEDLTEIDTVARSLDRMESLVEDMLTLARQGSAIDETETVSLAALAEECWTGVDTAFADLVVVDDLRVRADRSRLRQALENLFTNAVTHAGESVRVEVGALPDGDGFYVADDGPGIPADRRDEVFDAGVSTDPEGTGFGLKIVAEVADAHGWTVEIADDDTGDPGARFELRGVETVDADA
;
A
#
# COMPACT_ATOMS: atom_id res chain seq x y z
N MET A 1 -49.05 39.59 39.58
CA MET A 1 -48.93 38.16 39.21
C MET A 1 -49.65 37.78 37.89
N GLU A 2 -50.72 38.45 37.44
CA GLU A 2 -51.57 38.00 36.30
C GLU A 2 -50.95 38.00 34.87
N ARG A 3 -49.64 38.15 34.67
CA ARG A 3 -49.05 38.25 33.30
C ARG A 3 -47.80 37.40 32.98
N PHE A 4 -47.24 36.66 33.94
CA PHE A 4 -46.08 35.80 33.70
C PHE A 4 -46.40 34.45 33.00
N PRO A 5 -47.54 33.77 33.25
CA PRO A 5 -47.78 32.43 32.71
C PRO A 5 -47.83 32.35 31.18
N GLU A 6 -48.44 33.35 30.52
CA GLU A 6 -48.64 33.32 29.07
C GLU A 6 -47.34 33.49 28.26
N ALA A 7 -46.36 34.23 28.80
CA ALA A 7 -45.09 34.44 28.13
C ALA A 7 -44.19 33.19 28.16
N LEU A 8 -44.27 32.41 29.25
CA LEU A 8 -43.50 31.17 29.42
C LEU A 8 -44.02 30.03 28.53
N ASP A 9 -45.30 30.07 28.14
CA ASP A 9 -45.90 29.09 27.22
C ASP A 9 -45.32 29.16 25.79
N GLY A 10 -44.64 30.26 25.43
CA GLY A 10 -43.92 30.39 24.17
C GLY A 10 -42.56 29.66 24.14
N VAL A 11 -42.05 29.21 25.29
CA VAL A 11 -40.77 28.50 25.39
C VAL A 11 -40.97 27.01 25.04
N PRO A 12 -40.10 26.40 24.22
CA PRO A 12 -40.26 25.01 23.80
C PRO A 12 -40.08 24.00 24.95
N ASP A 13 -39.25 24.36 25.94
CA ASP A 13 -38.87 23.51 27.06
C ASP A 13 -39.75 23.71 28.31
N ALA A 14 -39.66 22.78 29.26
CA ALA A 14 -40.34 22.92 30.54
C ALA A 14 -39.69 24.03 31.36
N VAL A 15 -40.48 25.01 31.80
CA VAL A 15 -39.99 26.14 32.58
C VAL A 15 -40.80 26.27 33.86
N VAL A 16 -40.11 26.41 34.99
CA VAL A 16 -40.70 26.79 36.28
C VAL A 16 -40.04 28.04 36.84
N ILE A 17 -40.82 28.86 37.55
CA ILE A 17 -40.31 29.97 38.36
C ILE A 17 -40.27 29.51 39.80
N VAL A 18 -39.15 29.71 40.47
CA VAL A 18 -38.92 29.34 41.87
C VAL A 18 -38.58 30.59 42.66
N ASP A 19 -39.13 30.74 43.86
CA ASP A 19 -38.76 31.82 44.79
C ASP A 19 -37.48 31.49 45.58
N SER A 20 -37.06 32.41 46.45
CA SER A 20 -35.88 32.25 47.32
C SER A 20 -36.02 31.13 48.37
N ASP A 21 -37.23 30.65 48.63
CA ASP A 21 -37.50 29.54 49.56
C ASP A 21 -37.52 28.18 48.83
N GLY A 22 -37.28 28.15 47.51
CA GLY A 22 -37.27 26.93 46.72
C GLY A 22 -38.66 26.41 46.36
N ILE A 23 -39.68 27.26 46.44
CA ILE A 23 -41.07 26.92 46.12
C ILE A 23 -41.40 27.38 44.70
N VAL A 24 -42.01 26.49 43.93
CA VAL A 24 -42.45 26.77 42.56
C VAL A 24 -43.63 27.73 42.59
N GLN A 25 -43.47 28.91 41.99
CA GLN A 25 -44.50 29.95 41.91
C GLN A 25 -45.28 29.91 40.59
N ALA A 26 -44.70 29.36 39.54
CA ALA A 26 -45.38 29.18 38.25
C ALA A 26 -44.68 28.11 37.41
N GLY A 27 -45.42 27.49 36.49
CA GLY A 27 -44.89 26.62 35.45
C GLY A 27 -45.60 26.84 34.11
N ASN A 28 -44.91 26.60 32.99
CA ASN A 28 -45.55 26.61 31.67
C ASN A 28 -46.23 25.27 31.37
N ARG A 29 -47.02 25.18 30.30
CA ARG A 29 -47.67 23.91 29.90
C ARG A 29 -46.70 22.78 29.57
N ARG A 30 -45.41 23.06 29.32
CA ARG A 30 -44.41 22.03 29.00
C ARG A 30 -43.98 21.23 30.23
N VAL A 31 -44.18 21.75 31.44
CA VAL A 31 -43.90 21.02 32.69
C VAL A 31 -44.68 19.72 32.80
N GLU A 32 -45.90 19.65 32.26
CA GLU A 32 -46.73 18.44 32.27
C GLU A 32 -46.09 17.30 31.47
N ARG A 33 -45.42 17.62 30.36
CA ARG A 33 -44.74 16.61 29.53
C ARG A 33 -43.52 16.01 30.24
N VAL A 34 -42.74 16.84 30.93
CA VAL A 34 -41.49 16.41 31.56
C VAL A 34 -41.74 15.84 32.95
N LEU A 35 -42.50 16.54 33.80
CA LEU A 35 -42.74 16.20 35.20
C LEU A 35 -44.07 15.48 35.45
N GLY A 36 -45.01 15.46 34.51
CA GLY A 36 -46.32 14.83 34.71
C GLY A 36 -47.29 15.61 35.61
N TYR A 37 -46.94 16.83 36.02
CA TYR A 37 -47.81 17.73 36.78
C TYR A 37 -48.36 18.82 35.87
N THR A 38 -49.65 19.14 35.98
CA THR A 38 -50.20 20.35 35.36
C THR A 38 -49.55 21.60 35.96
N PRO A 39 -49.53 22.75 35.24
CA PRO A 39 -49.00 24.01 35.77
C PRO A 39 -49.56 24.39 37.15
N THR A 40 -50.83 24.10 37.40
CA THR A 40 -51.48 24.37 38.69
C THR A 40 -51.11 23.38 39.79
N GLU A 41 -50.71 22.16 39.43
CA GLU A 41 -50.31 21.14 40.41
C GLU A 41 -48.85 21.24 40.80
N VAL A 42 -48.01 21.83 39.93
CA VAL A 42 -46.60 22.07 40.22
C VAL A 42 -46.40 23.34 41.07
N GLU A 43 -47.32 24.31 40.96
CA GLU A 43 -47.34 25.51 41.82
C GLU A 43 -47.49 25.15 43.30
N GLY A 44 -46.68 25.79 44.15
CA GLY A 44 -46.60 25.53 45.59
C GLY A 44 -45.78 24.30 45.99
N ARG A 45 -45.23 23.54 45.03
CA ARG A 45 -44.33 22.41 45.34
C ARG A 45 -42.91 22.89 45.59
N SER A 46 -42.20 22.16 46.46
CA SER A 46 -40.75 22.32 46.62
C SER A 46 -40.03 21.82 45.37
N PHE A 47 -39.14 22.65 44.84
CA PHE A 47 -38.33 22.37 43.66
C PHE A 47 -37.43 21.14 43.86
N GLU A 48 -36.91 20.93 45.07
CA GLU A 48 -36.09 19.77 45.45
C GLU A 48 -36.86 18.44 45.44
N THR A 49 -38.20 18.47 45.52
CA THR A 49 -39.01 17.26 45.39
C THR A 49 -39.17 16.84 43.91
N LEU A 50 -38.95 17.78 42.98
CA LEU A 50 -39.12 17.56 41.55
C LEU A 50 -37.83 17.08 40.89
N LEU A 51 -36.67 17.59 41.32
CA LEU A 51 -35.35 17.26 40.74
C LEU A 51 -34.37 16.83 41.83
N TYR A 52 -33.57 15.81 41.54
CA TYR A 52 -32.49 15.33 42.42
C TYR A 52 -31.32 14.77 41.59
N ASP A 53 -30.14 14.65 42.19
CA ASP A 53 -28.98 13.97 41.58
C ASP A 53 -28.90 12.52 42.08
N PRO A 54 -28.81 11.51 41.20
CA PRO A 54 -28.73 10.11 41.59
C PRO A 54 -27.33 9.65 42.05
N ARG A 55 -26.24 10.42 41.84
CA ARG A 55 -24.86 9.95 42.07
C ARG A 55 -24.32 10.14 43.48
N GLU A 56 -24.77 11.13 44.27
CA GLU A 56 -24.46 11.24 45.70
C GLU A 56 -25.26 12.37 46.39
N GLY A 57 -25.56 12.22 47.68
CA GLY A 57 -26.53 13.02 48.45
C GLY A 57 -26.21 14.50 48.73
N SER A 58 -25.23 15.12 48.07
CA SER A 58 -24.82 16.53 48.29
C SER A 58 -25.23 17.50 47.16
N ALA A 59 -25.71 17.03 46.01
CA ALA A 59 -26.16 17.94 44.94
C ALA A 59 -27.51 18.61 45.25
N GLY A 60 -28.33 17.99 46.11
CA GLY A 60 -29.49 18.67 46.72
C GLY A 60 -29.06 19.92 47.48
N GLU A 61 -27.90 19.89 48.16
CA GLU A 61 -27.34 21.06 48.81
C GLU A 61 -26.80 22.09 47.82
N GLU A 62 -26.33 21.70 46.63
CA GLU A 62 -25.90 22.65 45.59
C GLU A 62 -27.09 23.35 44.92
N LEU A 63 -28.15 22.59 44.59
CA LEU A 63 -29.41 23.16 44.11
C LEU A 63 -30.04 24.08 45.16
N HIS A 64 -30.09 23.64 46.42
CA HIS A 64 -30.56 24.45 47.55
C HIS A 64 -29.72 25.70 47.74
N ARG A 65 -28.39 25.58 47.73
CA ARG A 65 -27.46 26.73 47.89
C ARG A 65 -27.64 27.75 46.78
N TYR A 66 -27.91 27.32 45.55
CA TYR A 66 -28.15 28.24 44.44
C TYR A 66 -29.53 28.89 44.49
N VAL A 67 -30.54 28.18 44.99
CA VAL A 67 -31.87 28.74 45.31
C VAL A 67 -31.75 29.85 46.37
N VAL A 68 -30.91 29.62 47.39
CA VAL A 68 -30.73 30.53 48.52
C VAL A 68 -29.75 31.68 48.22
N ASP A 69 -28.75 31.48 47.36
CA ASP A 69 -27.72 32.47 47.00
C ASP A 69 -27.28 32.34 45.53
N PRO A 70 -28.00 32.99 44.60
CA PRO A 70 -27.74 32.83 43.17
C PRO A 70 -26.52 33.64 42.71
N GLU A 71 -25.37 32.98 42.52
CA GLU A 71 -24.22 33.58 41.85
C GLU A 71 -24.37 33.56 40.32
N PRO A 72 -23.91 34.60 39.58
CA PRO A 72 -24.04 34.71 38.11
C PRO A 72 -23.17 33.73 37.29
N ARG A 73 -22.91 32.52 37.78
CA ARG A 73 -22.26 31.44 37.04
C ARG A 73 -23.31 30.48 36.48
N SER A 74 -23.22 30.19 35.18
CA SER A 74 -24.04 29.15 34.54
C SER A 74 -23.68 27.77 35.10
N MET A 75 -24.55 27.18 35.92
CA MET A 75 -24.40 25.82 36.47
C MET A 75 -24.79 24.70 35.49
N ALA A 76 -25.23 25.04 34.27
CA ALA A 76 -25.82 24.09 33.32
C ALA A 76 -24.91 22.91 32.91
N ALA A 77 -23.63 22.92 33.27
CA ALA A 77 -22.62 21.98 32.77
C ALA A 77 -22.21 20.83 33.72
N SER A 78 -22.63 20.79 35.00
CA SER A 78 -21.96 19.91 35.97
C SER A 78 -22.82 18.89 36.74
N LEU A 79 -24.15 18.87 36.60
CA LEU A 79 -25.02 17.99 37.41
C LEU A 79 -25.84 17.02 36.55
N ASP A 80 -25.74 15.74 36.86
CA ASP A 80 -26.47 14.65 36.19
C ASP A 80 -27.85 14.48 36.85
N LEU A 81 -28.77 15.42 36.63
CA LEU A 81 -30.04 15.45 37.35
C LEU A 81 -31.09 14.47 36.81
N CYS A 82 -31.98 14.04 37.71
CA CYS A 82 -33.17 13.27 37.40
C CYS A 82 -34.41 14.01 37.90
N ALA A 83 -35.42 14.09 37.05
CA ALA A 83 -36.74 14.56 37.39
C ALA A 83 -37.62 13.40 37.87
N ARG A 84 -38.31 13.60 38.99
CA ARG A 84 -39.33 12.67 39.49
C ARG A 84 -40.71 13.08 38.99
N ARG A 85 -41.31 12.22 38.17
CA ARG A 85 -42.65 12.44 37.60
C ARG A 85 -43.75 12.22 38.63
N ALA A 86 -44.95 12.74 38.34
CA ALA A 86 -46.16 12.55 39.15
C ALA A 86 -46.56 11.08 39.36
N ASP A 87 -46.25 10.21 38.39
CA ASP A 87 -46.49 8.77 38.46
C ASP A 87 -45.39 7.99 39.21
N GLY A 88 -44.36 8.67 39.70
CA GLY A 88 -43.21 8.09 40.39
C GLY A 88 -42.10 7.59 39.46
N SER A 89 -42.25 7.69 38.13
CA SER A 89 -41.16 7.40 37.20
C SER A 89 -40.08 8.49 37.23
N GLU A 90 -38.86 8.12 36.85
CA GLU A 90 -37.71 9.02 36.89
C GLU A 90 -37.17 9.25 35.47
N VAL A 91 -36.77 10.49 35.18
CA VAL A 91 -36.35 10.93 33.84
C VAL A 91 -35.05 11.71 33.96
N PRO A 92 -33.99 11.36 33.22
CA PRO A 92 -32.78 12.18 33.20
C PRO A 92 -33.09 13.55 32.56
N VAL A 93 -32.64 14.62 33.21
CA VAL A 93 -32.85 15.99 32.75
C VAL A 93 -31.58 16.84 32.88
N THR A 94 -31.47 17.85 32.03
CA THR A 94 -30.51 18.95 32.23
C THR A 94 -31.26 20.18 32.71
N LEU A 95 -30.64 20.93 33.63
CA LEU A 95 -31.22 22.09 34.27
C LEU A 95 -30.41 23.35 33.95
N SER A 96 -31.09 24.38 33.46
CA SER A 96 -30.52 25.73 33.34
C SER A 96 -31.26 26.68 34.27
N LEU A 97 -30.53 27.38 35.14
CA LEU A 97 -31.06 28.33 36.11
C LEU A 97 -30.64 29.76 35.73
N GLY A 98 -31.58 30.70 35.79
CA GLY A 98 -31.34 32.13 35.57
C GLY A 98 -32.03 32.98 36.64
N PRO A 99 -31.29 33.74 37.47
CA PRO A 99 -31.89 34.61 38.47
C PRO A 99 -32.46 35.89 37.85
N PHE A 100 -33.55 36.41 38.42
CA PHE A 100 -34.09 37.73 38.12
C PHE A 100 -34.76 38.35 39.35
N GLU A 101 -34.86 39.68 39.37
CA GLU A 101 -35.54 40.41 40.44
C GLU A 101 -36.91 40.90 39.98
N GLN A 102 -37.90 40.82 40.88
CA GLN A 102 -39.21 41.41 40.69
C GLN A 102 -39.75 41.93 42.02
N ASP A 103 -40.24 43.18 42.04
CA ASP A 103 -40.82 43.81 43.23
C ASP A 103 -39.91 43.82 44.48
N GLY A 104 -38.59 43.71 44.27
CA GLY A 104 -37.56 43.67 45.34
C GLY A 104 -37.24 42.26 45.86
N GLU A 105 -37.82 41.22 45.27
CA GLU A 105 -37.58 39.81 45.59
C GLU A 105 -36.85 39.11 44.44
N THR A 106 -36.00 38.14 44.79
CA THR A 106 -35.23 37.34 43.82
C THR A 106 -35.98 36.06 43.48
N PHE A 107 -36.10 35.79 42.19
CA PHE A 107 -36.68 34.57 41.64
C PHE A 107 -35.69 33.87 40.70
N LEU A 108 -35.90 32.58 40.50
CA LEU A 108 -35.14 31.78 39.56
C LEU A 108 -36.06 31.28 38.45
N VAL A 109 -35.66 31.49 37.19
CA VAL A 109 -36.22 30.77 36.06
C VAL A 109 -35.41 29.49 35.88
N ALA A 110 -36.08 28.36 36.03
CA ALA A 110 -35.53 27.03 35.86
C ALA A 110 -36.07 26.39 34.58
N THR A 111 -35.17 26.13 33.62
CA THR A 111 -35.49 25.42 32.39
C THR A 111 -35.04 23.97 32.53
N ILE A 112 -35.97 23.04 32.34
CA ILE A 112 -35.81 21.60 32.51
C ILE A 112 -35.96 20.94 31.14
N VAL A 113 -34.90 20.25 30.69
CA VAL A 113 -34.87 19.57 29.40
C VAL A 113 -34.80 18.07 29.61
N ASP A 114 -35.73 17.30 29.06
CA ASP A 114 -35.70 15.82 29.05
C ASP A 114 -34.63 15.35 28.06
N VAL A 115 -33.59 14.68 28.56
CA VAL A 115 -32.45 14.26 27.73
C VAL A 115 -32.46 12.76 27.42
N ARG A 116 -33.60 12.05 27.58
CA ARG A 116 -33.68 10.63 27.23
C ARG A 116 -33.39 10.36 25.76
N GLU A 117 -33.96 11.17 24.88
CA GLU A 117 -33.79 11.04 23.43
C GLU A 117 -32.34 11.34 23.03
N GLU A 118 -31.78 12.46 23.50
CA GLU A 118 -30.39 12.84 23.25
C GLU A 118 -29.41 11.80 23.80
N ARG A 119 -29.61 11.30 25.02
CA ARG A 119 -28.75 10.23 25.59
C ARG A 119 -28.85 8.93 24.81
N ALA A 120 -30.04 8.56 24.31
CA ALA A 120 -30.22 7.37 23.50
C ALA A 120 -29.51 7.52 22.14
N GLU A 121 -29.64 8.67 21.48
CA GLU A 121 -28.94 8.98 20.23
C GLU A 121 -27.42 9.01 20.42
N GLN A 122 -26.93 9.65 21.48
CA GLN A 122 -25.52 9.66 21.83
C GLN A 122 -24.99 8.26 22.13
N ALA A 123 -25.73 7.43 22.86
CA ALA A 123 -25.34 6.05 23.14
C ALA A 123 -25.27 5.20 21.87
N GLU A 124 -26.22 5.37 20.95
CA GLU A 124 -26.23 4.69 19.65
C GLU A 124 -25.07 5.15 18.77
N LEU A 125 -24.78 6.46 18.71
CA LEU A 125 -23.61 6.99 18.01
C LEU A 125 -22.31 6.44 18.58
N HIS A 126 -22.13 6.44 19.91
CA HIS A 126 -20.93 5.87 20.54
C HIS A 126 -20.80 4.37 20.27
N ARG A 127 -21.92 3.62 20.22
CA ARG A 127 -21.92 2.20 19.85
C ARG A 127 -21.45 2.03 18.40
N ARG A 128 -22.03 2.77 17.46
CA ARG A 128 -21.63 2.73 16.04
C ARG A 128 -20.16 3.08 15.84
N THR A 129 -19.68 4.14 16.48
CA THR A 129 -18.27 4.54 16.39
C THR A 129 -17.34 3.42 16.87
N ARG A 130 -17.63 2.79 18.02
CA ARG A 130 -16.82 1.66 18.49
C ARG A 130 -16.84 0.47 17.54
N THR A 131 -18.00 0.13 16.98
CA THR A 131 -18.09 -0.95 15.98
C THR A 131 -17.27 -0.64 14.73
N LEU A 132 -17.31 0.62 14.25
CA LEU A 132 -16.50 1.05 13.10
C LEU A 132 -15.00 1.03 13.40
N GLU A 133 -14.59 1.46 14.59
CA GLU A 133 -13.19 1.39 15.03
C GLU A 133 -12.69 -0.06 15.09
N ALA A 134 -13.47 -0.97 15.68
CA ALA A 134 -13.14 -2.39 15.73
C ALA A 134 -13.10 -3.04 14.33
N LEU A 135 -14.04 -2.70 13.44
CA LEU A 135 -14.02 -3.13 12.04
C LEU A 135 -12.76 -2.64 11.32
N HIS A 136 -12.35 -1.39 11.56
CA HIS A 136 -11.17 -0.83 10.94
C HIS A 136 -9.89 -1.53 11.43
N GLU A 137 -9.76 -1.77 12.73
CA GLU A 137 -8.61 -2.45 13.34
C GLU A 137 -8.49 -3.90 12.83
N ALA A 138 -9.56 -4.68 12.88
CA ALA A 138 -9.57 -6.06 12.38
C ALA A 138 -9.24 -6.12 10.88
N THR A 139 -9.75 -5.17 10.09
CA THR A 139 -9.39 -5.07 8.66
C THR A 139 -7.89 -4.80 8.48
N GLN A 140 -7.30 -3.92 9.28
CA GLN A 140 -5.86 -3.65 9.20
C GLN A 140 -5.01 -4.86 9.54
N ASP A 141 -5.43 -5.66 10.53
CA ASP A 141 -4.68 -6.84 10.93
C ASP A 141 -4.79 -7.97 9.92
N LEU A 142 -5.97 -8.20 9.35
CA LEU A 142 -6.13 -9.06 8.17
C LEU A 142 -5.25 -8.59 7.00
N LEU A 143 -5.17 -7.28 6.76
CA LEU A 143 -4.29 -6.72 5.73
C LEU A 143 -2.80 -6.83 6.07
N LYS A 144 -2.37 -7.29 7.24
CA LYS A 144 -0.92 -7.54 7.49
C LYS A 144 -0.53 -8.99 7.27
N THR A 145 -1.50 -9.90 7.26
CA THR A 145 -1.18 -11.32 7.15
C THR A 145 -0.78 -11.73 5.73
N THR A 146 0.10 -12.72 5.66
CA THR A 146 0.51 -13.40 4.43
C THR A 146 0.09 -14.86 4.41
N ASP A 147 -0.60 -15.31 5.45
CA ASP A 147 -1.05 -16.67 5.63
C ASP A 147 -2.59 -16.74 5.60
N ARG A 148 -3.11 -17.67 4.81
CA ARG A 148 -4.54 -17.82 4.56
C ARG A 148 -5.28 -18.44 5.74
N GLU A 149 -4.65 -19.33 6.50
CA GLU A 149 -5.23 -19.94 7.70
C GLU A 149 -5.32 -18.89 8.81
N PHE A 150 -4.24 -18.12 9.04
CA PHE A 150 -4.26 -17.02 10.00
C PHE A 150 -5.28 -15.92 9.62
N ALA A 151 -5.42 -15.62 8.32
CA ALA A 151 -6.48 -14.74 7.83
C ALA A 151 -7.89 -15.29 8.11
N ALA A 152 -8.08 -16.60 7.99
CA ALA A 152 -9.36 -17.23 8.31
C ALA A 152 -9.66 -17.16 9.82
N GLU A 153 -8.66 -17.39 10.67
CA GLU A 153 -8.78 -17.27 12.13
C GLU A 153 -9.24 -15.88 12.55
N ALA A 154 -8.53 -14.84 12.12
CA ALA A 154 -8.91 -13.45 12.42
C ALA A 154 -10.28 -13.07 11.85
N ALA A 155 -10.68 -13.66 10.72
CA ALA A 155 -12.00 -13.45 10.15
C ALA A 155 -13.14 -14.04 10.99
N VAL A 156 -12.92 -15.21 11.61
CA VAL A 156 -13.88 -15.84 12.53
C VAL A 156 -13.94 -15.09 13.86
N GLU A 157 -12.79 -14.74 14.42
CA GLU A 157 -12.70 -13.95 15.65
C GLU A 157 -13.47 -12.63 15.53
N TYR A 158 -13.36 -11.94 14.39
CA TYR A 158 -14.15 -10.75 14.12
C TYR A 158 -15.67 -10.97 14.17
N VAL A 159 -16.15 -12.08 13.59
CA VAL A 159 -17.58 -12.41 13.60
C VAL A 159 -18.06 -12.67 15.03
N GLU A 160 -17.24 -13.34 15.85
CA GLU A 160 -17.55 -13.62 17.25
C GLU A 160 -17.52 -12.35 18.11
N GLU A 161 -16.40 -11.61 18.10
CA GLU A 161 -16.15 -10.54 19.07
C GLU A 161 -16.75 -9.20 18.66
N VAL A 162 -16.81 -8.90 17.35
CA VAL A 162 -17.24 -7.58 16.85
C VAL A 162 -18.68 -7.60 16.34
N LEU A 163 -19.05 -8.63 15.55
CA LEU A 163 -20.44 -8.77 15.10
C LEU A 163 -21.34 -9.38 16.17
N GLY A 164 -20.76 -9.97 17.22
CA GLY A 164 -21.53 -10.57 18.32
C GLY A 164 -22.27 -11.83 17.90
N HIS A 165 -21.79 -12.51 16.86
CA HIS A 165 -22.34 -13.79 16.40
C HIS A 165 -21.40 -14.93 16.81
N PRO A 166 -21.66 -15.59 17.94
CA PRO A 166 -20.68 -16.50 18.54
C PRO A 166 -20.53 -17.82 17.78
N ILE A 167 -21.39 -18.14 16.81
CA ILE A 167 -21.35 -19.40 16.08
C ILE A 167 -20.91 -19.09 14.65
N ALA A 168 -19.63 -19.28 14.34
CA ALA A 168 -19.12 -19.04 13.00
C ALA A 168 -18.05 -20.06 12.62
N GLY A 169 -17.84 -20.25 11.31
CA GLY A 169 -16.75 -21.07 10.80
C GLY A 169 -16.42 -20.75 9.35
N ILE A 170 -15.19 -21.06 8.95
CA ILE A 170 -14.68 -20.90 7.59
C ILE A 170 -14.26 -22.24 7.03
N TRP A 171 -14.71 -22.47 5.81
CA TRP A 171 -14.30 -23.59 4.98
C TRP A 171 -13.49 -23.07 3.82
N LEU A 172 -12.32 -23.65 3.58
CA LEU A 172 -11.49 -23.32 2.43
C LEU A 172 -11.64 -24.37 1.34
N TYR A 173 -11.73 -23.92 0.10
CA TYR A 173 -11.81 -24.79 -1.06
C TYR A 173 -10.44 -25.36 -1.40
N ASP A 174 -10.40 -26.68 -1.54
CA ASP A 174 -9.28 -27.48 -2.00
C ASP A 174 -9.54 -27.91 -3.46
N GLU A 175 -8.83 -27.28 -4.40
CA GLU A 175 -8.98 -27.54 -5.84
C GLU A 175 -8.56 -28.96 -6.24
N ASP A 176 -7.65 -29.61 -5.50
CA ASP A 176 -7.15 -30.96 -5.83
C ASP A 176 -8.19 -32.04 -5.47
N ARG A 177 -8.91 -31.84 -4.38
CA ARG A 177 -9.94 -32.76 -3.87
C ARG A 177 -11.35 -32.37 -4.27
N ASP A 178 -11.55 -31.17 -4.81
CA ASP A 178 -12.84 -30.56 -5.16
C ASP A 178 -13.81 -30.53 -3.98
N VAL A 179 -13.32 -30.06 -2.83
CA VAL A 179 -14.09 -30.01 -1.58
C VAL A 179 -13.81 -28.74 -0.78
N LEU A 180 -14.80 -28.33 0.00
CA LEU A 180 -14.70 -27.33 1.05
C LEU A 180 -14.39 -28.03 2.38
N GLY A 181 -13.13 -27.92 2.81
CA GLY A 181 -12.70 -28.45 4.11
C GLY A 181 -12.86 -27.41 5.22
N PRO A 182 -13.35 -27.78 6.41
CA PRO A 182 -13.38 -26.87 7.55
C PRO A 182 -11.95 -26.53 7.97
N VAL A 183 -11.67 -25.25 8.22
CA VAL A 183 -10.33 -24.79 8.61
C VAL A 183 -10.35 -24.15 10.00
N VAL A 184 -11.35 -23.34 10.29
CA VAL A 184 -11.48 -22.68 11.59
C VAL A 184 -12.94 -22.45 11.95
N TRP A 185 -13.24 -22.48 13.23
CA TRP A 185 -14.56 -22.23 13.80
C TRP A 185 -14.43 -21.66 15.21
N THR A 186 -15.50 -21.04 15.70
CA THR A 186 -15.56 -20.51 17.07
C THR A 186 -15.71 -21.64 18.09
N ASP A 187 -15.27 -21.41 19.32
CA ASP A 187 -15.45 -22.36 20.42
C ASP A 187 -16.92 -22.72 20.61
N LYS A 188 -17.83 -21.74 20.44
CA LYS A 188 -19.26 -21.99 20.58
C LYS A 188 -19.83 -22.88 19.47
N ALA A 189 -19.28 -22.79 18.26
CA ALA A 189 -19.66 -23.66 17.17
C ALA A 189 -19.23 -25.11 17.46
N ASP A 190 -18.03 -25.31 18.00
CA ASP A 190 -17.52 -26.62 18.42
C ASP A 190 -18.41 -27.26 19.50
N GLU A 191 -18.77 -26.49 20.53
CA GLU A 191 -19.64 -26.97 21.63
C GLU A 191 -21.02 -27.45 21.15
N LEU A 192 -21.59 -26.79 20.14
CA LEU A 192 -22.96 -27.02 19.70
C LEU A 192 -23.07 -28.01 18.55
N VAL A 193 -22.13 -27.96 17.61
CA VAL A 193 -22.16 -28.73 16.37
C VAL A 193 -21.23 -29.95 16.46
N GLY A 194 -20.05 -29.80 17.10
CA GLY A 194 -19.05 -30.83 17.23
C GLY A 194 -18.36 -31.11 15.89
N ASP A 195 -18.72 -32.23 15.24
CA ASP A 195 -18.11 -32.60 13.96
C ASP A 195 -18.51 -31.64 12.83
N HIS A 196 -17.56 -30.81 12.40
CA HIS A 196 -17.72 -29.89 11.27
C HIS A 196 -17.57 -30.64 9.93
N PRO A 197 -18.59 -30.66 9.05
CA PRO A 197 -18.57 -31.47 7.84
C PRO A 197 -17.65 -30.87 6.75
N THR A 198 -17.22 -31.72 5.83
CA THR A 198 -16.64 -31.29 4.54
C THR A 198 -17.75 -31.24 3.51
N PHE A 199 -17.81 -30.19 2.69
CA PHE A 199 -18.81 -30.07 1.63
C PHE A 199 -18.17 -30.37 0.27
N GLY A 200 -18.89 -31.03 -0.62
CA GLY A 200 -18.42 -31.39 -1.96
C GLY A 200 -19.60 -31.54 -2.93
N PRO A 201 -19.34 -31.70 -4.23
CA PRO A 201 -20.38 -31.75 -5.26
C PRO A 201 -21.24 -33.02 -5.20
N ASP A 202 -20.73 -34.08 -4.55
CA ASP A 202 -21.41 -35.38 -4.45
C ASP A 202 -22.53 -35.41 -3.39
N GLU A 203 -22.58 -34.44 -2.47
CA GLU A 203 -23.54 -34.40 -1.37
C GLU A 203 -24.24 -33.03 -1.31
N ALA A 204 -25.57 -33.04 -1.48
CA ALA A 204 -26.37 -31.81 -1.48
C ALA A 204 -26.25 -31.06 -0.14
N SER A 205 -25.89 -29.78 -0.20
CA SER A 205 -25.71 -28.90 0.94
C SER A 205 -25.95 -27.46 0.52
N ILE A 206 -26.70 -26.72 1.34
CA ILE A 206 -26.93 -25.28 1.17
C ILE A 206 -25.60 -24.52 1.08
N SER A 207 -24.59 -24.95 1.85
CA SER A 207 -23.25 -24.34 1.84
C SER A 207 -22.49 -24.61 0.54
N TRP A 208 -22.62 -25.81 -0.03
CA TRP A 208 -22.00 -26.11 -1.33
C TRP A 208 -22.66 -25.31 -2.45
N GLU A 209 -24.00 -25.25 -2.49
CA GLU A 209 -24.74 -24.49 -3.49
C GLU A 209 -24.44 -22.98 -3.43
N ALA A 210 -24.30 -22.42 -2.22
CA ALA A 210 -23.89 -21.03 -2.03
C ALA A 210 -22.46 -20.79 -2.56
N PHE A 211 -21.53 -21.71 -2.32
CA PHE A 211 -20.17 -21.62 -2.86
C PHE A 211 -20.13 -21.67 -4.38
N GLU A 212 -20.85 -22.62 -5.00
CA GLU A 212 -20.89 -22.74 -6.47
C GLU A 212 -21.58 -21.55 -7.14
N SER A 213 -22.66 -21.04 -6.57
CA SER A 213 -23.35 -19.86 -7.10
C SER A 213 -22.55 -18.57 -6.89
N GLY A 214 -21.76 -18.49 -5.81
CA GLY A 214 -21.06 -17.29 -5.39
C GLY A 214 -21.96 -16.23 -4.74
N ASP A 215 -23.26 -16.52 -4.59
CA ASP A 215 -24.24 -15.62 -4.01
C ASP A 215 -24.43 -15.91 -2.51
N PRO A 216 -24.43 -14.89 -1.64
CA PRO A 216 -24.66 -15.13 -0.21
C PRO A 216 -26.11 -15.48 0.10
N VAL A 217 -26.30 -16.55 0.86
CA VAL A 217 -27.58 -17.17 1.19
C VAL A 217 -27.93 -16.93 2.65
N TYR A 218 -29.17 -16.51 2.91
CA TYR A 218 -29.72 -16.42 4.26
C TYR A 218 -30.86 -17.43 4.43
N VAL A 219 -30.76 -18.24 5.49
CA VAL A 219 -31.75 -19.26 5.85
C VAL A 219 -32.38 -18.90 7.20
N ALA A 220 -33.65 -18.48 7.18
CA ALA A 220 -34.38 -18.07 8.39
C ALA A 220 -34.74 -19.24 9.32
N ASP A 221 -34.93 -20.45 8.77
CA ASP A 221 -35.12 -21.68 9.54
C ASP A 221 -34.51 -22.91 8.82
N THR A 222 -33.29 -23.30 9.18
CA THR A 222 -32.58 -24.47 8.61
C THR A 222 -33.34 -25.79 8.86
N HIS A 223 -34.21 -25.84 9.87
CA HIS A 223 -35.05 -27.00 10.14
C HIS A 223 -36.26 -27.11 9.21
N ALA A 224 -36.62 -26.03 8.52
CA ALA A 224 -37.64 -26.04 7.48
C ALA A 224 -37.08 -26.50 6.12
N ASP A 225 -35.76 -26.53 5.98
CA ASP A 225 -35.07 -26.92 4.76
C ASP A 225 -34.94 -28.45 4.65
N PRO A 226 -35.44 -29.08 3.57
CA PRO A 226 -35.33 -30.53 3.37
C PRO A 226 -33.89 -31.01 3.13
N ASP A 227 -33.01 -30.13 2.61
CA ASP A 227 -31.64 -30.45 2.20
C ASP A 227 -30.61 -30.11 3.30
N ARG A 228 -31.07 -29.93 4.54
CA ARG A 228 -30.19 -29.72 5.69
C ARG A 228 -29.25 -30.92 5.91
N TYR A 229 -27.96 -30.62 6.00
CA TYR A 229 -26.91 -31.62 6.21
C TYR A 229 -27.04 -32.33 7.57
N ASN A 230 -27.03 -31.55 8.67
CA ASN A 230 -27.10 -32.09 10.02
C ASN A 230 -28.51 -31.95 10.63
N ARG A 231 -29.33 -32.99 10.47
CA ARG A 231 -30.74 -32.99 10.91
C ARG A 231 -30.95 -32.79 12.41
N ASN A 232 -29.94 -33.04 13.23
CA ASN A 232 -30.00 -32.90 14.68
C ASN A 232 -29.31 -31.61 15.17
N SER A 233 -28.80 -30.78 14.27
CA SER A 233 -28.10 -29.56 14.63
C SER A 233 -29.01 -28.60 15.41
N PRO A 234 -28.52 -27.99 16.50
CA PRO A 234 -29.26 -26.97 17.24
C PRO A 234 -29.36 -25.63 16.48
N ILE A 235 -28.63 -25.47 15.36
CA ILE A 235 -28.69 -24.28 14.51
C ILE A 235 -30.08 -24.19 13.87
N ARG A 236 -30.69 -23.01 13.99
CA ARG A 236 -32.03 -22.69 13.49
C ARG A 236 -31.97 -21.66 12.37
N SER A 237 -31.11 -20.65 12.42
CA SER A 237 -30.89 -19.75 11.28
C SER A 237 -29.43 -19.75 10.88
N GLU A 238 -29.15 -19.46 9.61
CA GLU A 238 -27.77 -19.49 9.09
C GLU A 238 -27.58 -18.45 7.99
N LEU A 239 -26.46 -17.76 8.05
CA LEU A 239 -25.97 -16.87 7.01
C LEU A 239 -24.71 -17.48 6.38
N ILE A 240 -24.76 -17.70 5.07
CA ILE A 240 -23.72 -18.37 4.29
C ILE A 240 -23.14 -17.37 3.29
N LEU A 241 -21.84 -17.11 3.40
CA LEU A 241 -21.14 -16.04 2.69
C LEU A 241 -19.98 -16.62 1.86
N PRO A 242 -20.12 -16.70 0.54
CA PRO A 242 -19.03 -17.13 -0.33
C PRO A 242 -17.83 -16.18 -0.28
N LEU A 243 -16.63 -16.75 -0.28
CA LEU A 243 -15.35 -16.04 -0.35
C LEU A 243 -14.76 -16.10 -1.76
N GLY A 244 -15.61 -15.98 -2.78
CA GLY A 244 -15.27 -16.29 -4.16
C GLY A 244 -14.83 -17.75 -4.32
N ARG A 245 -13.81 -18.00 -5.16
CA ARG A 245 -13.26 -19.36 -5.37
C ARG A 245 -12.51 -19.95 -4.16
N TYR A 246 -12.34 -19.17 -3.10
CA TYR A 246 -11.47 -19.55 -1.98
C TYR A 246 -12.22 -20.29 -0.88
N GLY A 247 -13.55 -20.20 -0.79
CA GLY A 247 -14.25 -20.87 0.29
C GLY A 247 -15.55 -20.19 0.67
N LEU A 248 -15.97 -20.38 1.91
CA LEU A 248 -17.16 -19.76 2.48
C LEU A 248 -17.01 -19.49 3.97
N ILE A 249 -17.85 -18.60 4.50
CA ILE A 249 -18.09 -18.38 5.92
C ILE A 249 -19.53 -18.78 6.23
N ASN A 250 -19.75 -19.64 7.23
CA ASN A 250 -21.08 -19.84 7.81
C ASN A 250 -21.16 -19.15 9.16
N ILE A 251 -22.28 -18.44 9.39
CA ILE A 251 -22.62 -17.81 10.66
C ILE A 251 -23.97 -18.36 11.09
N GLY A 252 -24.03 -19.01 12.25
CA GLY A 252 -25.22 -19.70 12.75
C GLY A 252 -25.91 -18.98 13.90
N GLY A 253 -27.21 -19.24 14.06
CA GLY A 253 -28.01 -18.83 15.22
C GLY A 253 -28.87 -19.98 15.73
N THR A 254 -29.06 -20.09 17.04
CA THR A 254 -29.94 -21.11 17.66
C THR A 254 -31.42 -20.70 17.69
N GLU A 255 -31.72 -19.46 17.33
CA GLU A 255 -33.07 -18.93 17.22
C GLU A 255 -33.49 -18.89 15.75
N ARG A 256 -34.81 -18.88 15.49
CA ARG A 256 -35.31 -18.67 14.13
C ARG A 256 -35.18 -17.20 13.77
N ASP A 257 -34.86 -16.94 12.52
CA ASP A 257 -34.79 -15.60 11.95
C ASP A 257 -33.90 -14.64 12.77
N ALA A 258 -32.74 -15.13 13.22
CA ALA A 258 -31.90 -14.44 14.21
C ALA A 258 -31.04 -13.29 13.64
N PHE A 259 -31.06 -13.10 12.31
CA PHE A 259 -30.21 -12.11 11.64
C PHE A 259 -31.10 -11.05 10.97
N ASP A 260 -30.80 -9.79 11.21
CA ASP A 260 -31.52 -8.68 10.57
C ASP A 260 -30.84 -8.20 9.27
N GLU A 261 -31.43 -7.21 8.61
CA GLU A 261 -30.87 -6.65 7.35
C GLU A 261 -29.50 -5.98 7.56
N SER A 262 -29.23 -5.47 8.77
CA SER A 262 -27.97 -4.82 9.11
C SER A 262 -26.87 -5.88 9.28
N ASP A 263 -27.15 -6.97 9.99
CA ASP A 263 -26.22 -8.10 10.14
C ASP A 263 -25.80 -8.63 8.78
N LEU A 264 -26.77 -8.78 7.87
CA LEU A 264 -26.53 -9.22 6.51
C LEU A 264 -25.62 -8.26 5.73
N ALA A 265 -25.86 -6.96 5.84
CA ALA A 265 -25.07 -5.94 5.15
C ALA A 265 -23.61 -5.93 5.64
N VAL A 266 -23.41 -5.98 6.96
CA VAL A 266 -22.07 -5.95 7.56
C VAL A 266 -21.30 -7.24 7.29
N ALA A 267 -21.94 -8.40 7.44
CA ALA A 267 -21.30 -9.68 7.19
C ALA A 267 -20.92 -9.88 5.72
N ARG A 268 -21.75 -9.40 4.78
CA ARG A 268 -21.39 -9.37 3.34
C ARG A 268 -20.16 -8.50 3.07
N LEU A 269 -20.08 -7.32 3.69
CA LEU A 269 -18.90 -6.45 3.57
C LEU A 269 -17.65 -7.16 4.12
N TRP A 270 -17.80 -7.84 5.25
CA TRP A 270 -16.70 -8.60 5.86
C TRP A 270 -16.21 -9.73 4.96
N ALA A 271 -17.11 -10.55 4.41
CA ALA A 271 -16.77 -11.61 3.47
C ALA A 271 -16.04 -11.07 2.23
N ALA A 272 -16.45 -9.90 1.71
CA ALA A 272 -15.75 -9.24 0.61
C ALA A 272 -14.32 -8.82 0.98
N THR A 273 -14.12 -8.28 2.19
CA THR A 273 -12.79 -7.92 2.73
C THR A 273 -11.89 -9.16 2.86
N VAL A 274 -12.39 -10.24 3.46
CA VAL A 274 -11.66 -11.52 3.60
C VAL A 274 -11.30 -12.08 2.21
N THR A 275 -12.24 -12.03 1.26
CA THR A 275 -11.99 -12.43 -0.14
C THR A 275 -10.85 -11.63 -0.76
N MET A 276 -10.84 -10.30 -0.58
CA MET A 276 -9.76 -9.45 -1.07
C MET A 276 -8.40 -9.81 -0.46
N VAL A 277 -8.36 -10.13 0.83
CA VAL A 277 -7.15 -10.55 1.53
C VAL A 277 -6.63 -11.86 0.95
N PHE A 278 -7.51 -12.84 0.71
CA PHE A 278 -7.13 -14.10 0.06
C PHE A 278 -6.60 -13.89 -1.36
N VAL A 279 -7.24 -13.03 -2.17
CA VAL A 279 -6.74 -12.66 -3.52
C VAL A 279 -5.33 -12.09 -3.43
N ARG A 280 -5.08 -11.19 -2.48
CA ARG A 280 -3.77 -10.58 -2.30
C ARG A 280 -2.71 -11.60 -1.88
N ILE A 281 -3.00 -12.44 -0.89
CA ILE A 281 -2.07 -13.46 -0.40
C ILE A 281 -1.65 -14.39 -1.54
N GLU A 282 -2.60 -14.85 -2.35
CA GLU A 282 -2.32 -15.70 -3.51
C GLU A 282 -1.49 -14.96 -4.56
N ARG A 283 -1.82 -13.70 -4.87
CA ARG A 283 -1.06 -12.89 -5.82
C ARG A 283 0.38 -12.66 -5.37
N GLU A 284 0.60 -12.32 -4.11
CA GLU A 284 1.95 -12.15 -3.55
C GLU A 284 2.74 -13.45 -3.59
N ARG A 285 2.10 -14.58 -3.27
CA ARG A 285 2.73 -15.90 -3.37
C ARG A 285 3.17 -16.20 -4.81
N GLN A 286 2.30 -15.97 -5.79
CA GLN A 286 2.60 -16.17 -7.21
C GLN A 286 3.75 -15.29 -7.69
N LEU A 287 3.76 -14.00 -7.31
CA LEU A 287 4.85 -13.08 -7.65
C LEU A 287 6.19 -13.55 -7.08
N ARG A 288 6.23 -13.93 -5.79
CA ARG A 288 7.47 -14.44 -5.17
C ARG A 288 7.99 -15.72 -5.84
N VAL A 289 7.10 -16.60 -6.31
CA VAL A 289 7.50 -17.79 -7.06
C VAL A 289 8.09 -17.39 -8.41
N ARG A 290 7.42 -16.51 -9.15
CA ARG A 290 7.85 -16.01 -10.46
C ARG A 290 9.21 -15.31 -10.39
N GLU A 291 9.41 -14.44 -9.42
CA GLU A 291 10.68 -13.74 -9.18
C GLU A 291 11.83 -14.72 -8.95
N ARG A 292 11.60 -15.77 -8.16
CA ARG A 292 12.60 -16.83 -7.93
C ARG A 292 12.89 -17.66 -9.17
N GLU A 293 11.90 -17.89 -10.03
CA GLU A 293 12.11 -18.57 -11.31
C GLU A 293 12.97 -17.73 -12.25
N ILE A 294 12.65 -16.44 -12.40
CA ILE A 294 13.41 -15.51 -13.23
C ILE A 294 14.85 -15.38 -12.72
N ALA A 295 15.04 -15.22 -11.40
CA ALA A 295 16.37 -15.14 -10.81
C ALA A 295 17.21 -16.40 -11.11
N ARG A 296 16.63 -17.60 -10.98
CA ARG A 296 17.32 -18.86 -11.29
C ARG A 296 17.64 -19.01 -12.79
N GLU A 297 16.78 -18.52 -13.67
CA GLU A 297 17.03 -18.54 -15.11
C GLU A 297 18.18 -17.60 -15.49
N ARG A 298 18.18 -16.39 -14.92
CA ARG A 298 19.29 -15.43 -15.06
C ARG A 298 20.61 -16.02 -14.58
N ASP A 299 20.66 -16.57 -13.36
CA ASP A 299 21.89 -17.14 -12.79
C ASP A 299 22.45 -18.28 -13.66
N ARG A 300 21.58 -19.09 -14.29
CA ARG A 300 21.99 -20.15 -15.23
C ARG A 300 22.56 -19.58 -16.53
N LEU A 301 21.98 -18.50 -17.06
CA LEU A 301 22.49 -17.83 -18.26
C LEU A 301 23.87 -17.23 -18.00
N GLU A 302 24.07 -16.60 -16.84
CA GLU A 302 25.38 -16.07 -16.41
C GLU A 302 26.42 -17.18 -16.25
N GLU A 303 26.08 -18.29 -15.58
CA GLU A 303 26.98 -19.45 -15.41
C GLU A 303 27.34 -20.07 -16.78
N PHE A 304 26.35 -20.26 -17.64
CA PHE A 304 26.56 -20.81 -18.98
C PHE A 304 27.48 -19.91 -19.83
N ALA A 305 27.23 -18.61 -19.84
CA ALA A 305 28.05 -17.65 -20.56
C ALA A 305 29.50 -17.66 -20.05
N SER A 306 29.70 -17.68 -18.72
CA SER A 306 31.02 -17.74 -18.11
C SER A 306 31.80 -19.00 -18.50
N LEU A 307 31.14 -20.18 -18.45
CA LEU A 307 31.75 -21.46 -18.83
C LEU A 307 32.15 -21.48 -20.30
N VAL A 308 31.23 -21.10 -21.20
CA VAL A 308 31.49 -21.10 -22.65
C VAL A 308 32.68 -20.20 -22.98
N SER A 309 32.77 -19.02 -22.38
CA SER A 309 33.85 -18.09 -22.71
C SER A 309 35.21 -18.49 -22.17
N HIS A 310 35.28 -19.12 -21.00
CA HIS A 310 36.52 -19.75 -20.56
C HIS A 310 37.00 -20.80 -21.57
N ASP A 311 36.07 -21.65 -22.03
CA ASP A 311 36.36 -22.75 -22.94
C ASP A 311 36.67 -22.28 -24.37
N LEU A 312 36.19 -21.10 -24.78
CA LEU A 312 36.53 -20.48 -26.06
C LEU A 312 37.83 -19.67 -26.01
N ARG A 313 38.11 -18.94 -24.92
CA ARG A 313 39.35 -18.16 -24.76
C ARG A 313 40.59 -19.05 -24.75
N SER A 314 40.53 -20.22 -24.10
CA SER A 314 41.68 -21.11 -23.98
C SER A 314 42.25 -21.56 -25.35
N PRO A 315 41.44 -22.12 -26.29
CA PRO A 315 41.94 -22.47 -27.62
C PRO A 315 42.30 -21.24 -28.47
N LEU A 316 41.63 -20.10 -28.32
CA LEU A 316 42.00 -18.85 -29.02
C LEU A 316 43.38 -18.37 -28.59
N ASN A 317 43.67 -18.31 -27.29
CA ASN A 317 44.98 -17.92 -26.76
C ASN A 317 46.11 -18.85 -27.23
N VAL A 318 45.82 -20.15 -27.36
CA VAL A 318 46.77 -21.12 -27.93
C VAL A 318 46.97 -20.89 -29.42
N ALA A 319 45.92 -20.57 -30.17
CA ALA A 319 46.03 -20.25 -31.59
C ALA A 319 46.83 -18.96 -31.82
N THR A 320 46.55 -17.90 -31.05
CA THR A 320 47.25 -16.61 -31.10
C THR A 320 48.74 -16.80 -30.76
N GLY A 321 49.06 -17.48 -29.66
CA GLY A 321 50.47 -17.73 -29.30
C GLY A 321 51.24 -18.58 -30.32
N ASN A 322 50.59 -19.54 -30.97
CA ASN A 322 51.20 -20.30 -32.07
C ASN A 322 51.43 -19.43 -33.31
N LEU A 323 50.48 -18.56 -33.62
CA LEU A 323 50.57 -17.63 -34.74
C LEU A 323 51.70 -16.62 -34.53
N ASP A 324 51.85 -16.07 -33.33
CA ASP A 324 52.94 -15.16 -32.98
C ASP A 324 54.31 -15.80 -33.18
N MET A 325 54.49 -17.07 -32.79
CA MET A 325 55.74 -17.81 -33.03
C MET A 325 56.03 -18.03 -34.52
N VAL A 326 55.00 -18.21 -35.34
CA VAL A 326 55.15 -18.36 -36.80
C VAL A 326 55.46 -17.01 -37.43
N ARG A 327 54.77 -15.94 -36.99
CA ARG A 327 54.99 -14.56 -37.42
C ARG A 327 56.43 -14.11 -37.15
N GLU A 328 56.96 -14.41 -35.97
CA GLU A 328 58.34 -14.05 -35.61
C GLU A 328 59.38 -14.76 -36.49
N ARG A 329 59.22 -16.07 -36.72
CA ARG A 329 60.12 -16.82 -37.63
C ARG A 329 60.12 -16.26 -39.06
N LEU A 330 58.94 -15.93 -39.57
CA LEU A 330 58.81 -15.43 -40.95
C LEU A 330 59.28 -13.97 -41.10
N ARG A 331 59.21 -13.17 -40.02
CA ARG A 331 59.89 -11.87 -39.96
C ARG A 331 61.41 -12.01 -40.07
N GLU A 332 62.00 -12.97 -39.36
CA GLU A 332 63.43 -13.28 -39.42
C GLU A 332 63.86 -13.74 -40.82
N ASP A 333 62.99 -14.48 -41.52
CA ASP A 333 63.23 -14.98 -42.88
C ASP A 333 62.86 -13.97 -44.01
N HIS A 334 62.40 -12.76 -43.65
CA HIS A 334 61.94 -11.71 -44.58
C HIS A 334 60.83 -12.16 -45.56
N GLU A 335 59.94 -13.05 -45.13
CA GLU A 335 58.79 -13.48 -45.92
C GLU A 335 57.60 -12.51 -45.80
N ASP A 336 56.68 -12.58 -46.77
CA ASP A 336 55.42 -11.83 -46.74
C ASP A 336 54.51 -12.39 -45.64
N LEU A 337 54.00 -11.52 -44.77
CA LEU A 337 53.18 -11.89 -43.61
C LEU A 337 51.68 -11.64 -43.84
N THR A 338 51.27 -11.25 -45.05
CA THR A 338 49.90 -10.79 -45.33
C THR A 338 48.84 -11.82 -44.92
N GLU A 339 49.04 -13.12 -45.21
CA GLU A 339 48.08 -14.15 -44.78
C GLU A 339 48.07 -14.37 -43.26
N ILE A 340 49.23 -14.26 -42.60
CA ILE A 340 49.38 -14.44 -41.15
C ILE A 340 48.75 -13.28 -40.39
N ASP A 341 48.97 -12.06 -40.86
CA ASP A 341 48.37 -10.85 -40.31
C ASP A 341 46.85 -10.86 -40.48
N THR A 342 46.34 -11.53 -41.51
CA THR A 342 44.89 -11.75 -41.70
C THR A 342 44.33 -12.78 -40.71
N VAL A 343 45.06 -13.86 -40.43
CA VAL A 343 44.67 -14.83 -39.40
C VAL A 343 44.73 -14.21 -38.00
N ALA A 344 45.72 -13.36 -37.72
CA ALA A 344 45.87 -12.66 -36.44
C ALA A 344 44.65 -11.77 -36.17
N ARG A 345 44.31 -10.90 -37.13
CA ARG A 345 43.10 -10.05 -37.04
C ARG A 345 41.81 -10.85 -36.86
N SER A 346 41.72 -12.05 -37.45
CA SER A 346 40.55 -12.92 -37.28
C SER A 346 40.47 -13.54 -35.87
N LEU A 347 41.61 -13.88 -35.25
CA LEU A 347 41.67 -14.38 -33.87
C LEU A 347 41.34 -13.27 -32.88
N ASP A 348 41.92 -12.08 -33.05
CA ASP A 348 41.65 -10.90 -32.22
C ASP A 348 40.17 -10.53 -32.27
N ARG A 349 39.54 -10.59 -33.46
CA ARG A 349 38.10 -10.38 -33.62
C ARG A 349 37.26 -11.42 -32.88
N MET A 350 37.66 -12.69 -32.92
CA MET A 350 36.93 -13.75 -32.19
C MET A 350 37.07 -13.58 -30.67
N GLU A 351 38.23 -13.13 -30.19
CA GLU A 351 38.43 -12.81 -28.79
C GLU A 351 37.50 -11.67 -28.37
N SER A 352 37.52 -10.54 -29.09
CA SER A 352 36.62 -9.39 -28.84
C SER A 352 35.13 -9.78 -28.88
N LEU A 353 34.70 -10.61 -29.84
CA LEU A 353 33.31 -11.11 -29.88
C LEU A 353 32.93 -11.92 -28.64
N VAL A 354 33.84 -12.75 -28.13
CA VAL A 354 33.60 -13.54 -26.91
C VAL A 354 33.53 -12.64 -25.68
N GLU A 355 34.33 -11.59 -25.62
CA GLU A 355 34.28 -10.60 -24.52
C GLU A 355 32.99 -9.78 -24.56
N ASP A 356 32.59 -9.29 -25.73
CA ASP A 356 31.36 -8.53 -25.93
C ASP A 356 30.12 -9.37 -25.57
N MET A 357 30.07 -10.63 -26.01
CA MET A 357 28.98 -11.55 -25.66
C MET A 357 28.91 -11.83 -24.16
N LEU A 358 30.05 -11.89 -23.46
CA LEU A 358 30.08 -12.02 -22.00
C LEU A 358 29.52 -10.80 -21.30
N THR A 359 29.91 -9.60 -21.76
CA THR A 359 29.40 -8.36 -21.19
C THR A 359 27.89 -8.27 -21.38
N LEU A 360 27.36 -8.66 -22.53
CA LEU A 360 25.92 -8.72 -22.77
C LEU A 360 25.22 -9.82 -21.95
N ALA A 361 25.84 -10.98 -21.77
CA ALA A 361 25.25 -12.05 -20.96
C ALA A 361 25.19 -11.73 -19.45
N ARG A 362 25.97 -10.73 -18.99
CA ARG A 362 25.92 -10.15 -17.64
C ARG A 362 24.93 -8.98 -17.52
N GLN A 363 24.02 -8.86 -18.48
CA GLN A 363 22.93 -7.89 -18.47
C GLN A 363 22.13 -7.98 -17.16
N GLY A 364 22.01 -6.85 -16.47
CA GLY A 364 21.30 -6.76 -15.18
C GLY A 364 22.04 -7.33 -13.96
N SER A 365 23.32 -7.74 -14.09
CA SER A 365 24.16 -7.93 -12.90
C SER A 365 24.33 -6.56 -12.23
N ALA A 366 24.02 -6.48 -10.93
CA ALA A 366 24.13 -5.24 -10.16
C ALA A 366 25.52 -4.61 -10.35
N ILE A 367 25.56 -3.27 -10.32
CA ILE A 367 26.81 -2.55 -10.14
C ILE A 367 27.49 -3.12 -8.88
N ASP A 368 28.81 -3.33 -8.93
CA ASP A 368 29.59 -3.62 -7.71
C ASP A 368 29.60 -2.34 -6.82
N GLU A 369 30.71 -2.05 -6.13
CA GLU A 369 30.84 -0.78 -5.42
C GLU A 369 31.06 0.36 -6.42
N THR A 370 30.18 1.36 -6.43
CA THR A 370 30.48 2.62 -7.12
C THR A 370 31.61 3.32 -6.38
N GLU A 371 32.50 4.00 -7.11
CA GLU A 371 33.53 4.88 -6.56
C GLU A 371 33.48 6.27 -7.21
N THR A 372 34.17 7.24 -6.62
CA THR A 372 34.30 8.57 -7.24
C THR A 372 35.38 8.51 -8.31
N VAL A 373 34.98 8.67 -9.57
CA VAL A 373 35.84 8.55 -10.75
C VAL A 373 36.02 9.94 -11.38
N SER A 374 37.27 10.36 -11.61
CA SER A 374 37.60 11.52 -12.46
C SER A 374 37.46 11.10 -13.93
N LEU A 375 36.54 11.76 -14.63
CA LEU A 375 36.27 11.48 -16.04
C LEU A 375 37.49 11.82 -16.90
N ALA A 376 38.22 12.89 -16.59
CA ALA A 376 39.42 13.25 -17.34
C ALA A 376 40.51 12.18 -17.21
N ALA A 377 40.82 11.77 -15.97
CA ALA A 377 41.85 10.76 -15.73
C ALA A 377 41.48 9.41 -16.35
N LEU A 378 40.21 9.03 -16.30
CA LEU A 378 39.75 7.78 -16.91
C LEU A 378 39.74 7.86 -18.44
N ALA A 379 39.31 8.98 -19.03
CA ALA A 379 39.32 9.16 -20.48
C ALA A 379 40.75 9.11 -21.05
N GLU A 380 41.71 9.78 -20.42
CA GLU A 380 43.12 9.73 -20.81
C GLU A 380 43.72 8.32 -20.69
N GLU A 381 43.35 7.60 -19.63
CA GLU A 381 43.77 6.21 -19.43
C GLU A 381 43.21 5.28 -20.53
N CYS A 382 41.92 5.37 -20.82
CA CYS A 382 41.27 4.60 -21.89
C CYS A 382 41.89 4.92 -23.25
N TRP A 383 42.17 6.21 -23.52
CA TRP A 383 42.74 6.66 -24.80
C TRP A 383 44.12 6.06 -25.08
N THR A 384 44.93 5.87 -24.03
CA THR A 384 46.25 5.23 -24.16
C THR A 384 46.14 3.75 -24.56
N GLY A 385 45.01 3.11 -24.28
CA GLY A 385 44.73 1.71 -24.62
C GLY A 385 44.15 1.49 -26.02
N VAL A 386 43.70 2.53 -26.71
CA VAL A 386 43.10 2.45 -28.06
C VAL A 386 44.16 2.72 -29.12
N ASP A 387 44.15 1.97 -30.23
CA ASP A 387 45.00 2.27 -31.40
C ASP A 387 44.46 3.52 -32.11
N THR A 388 45.08 4.66 -31.81
CA THR A 388 44.55 5.99 -32.13
C THR A 388 45.18 6.61 -33.38
N ALA A 389 46.19 5.97 -33.99
CA ALA A 389 46.93 6.51 -35.14
C ALA A 389 47.32 8.01 -35.01
N PHE A 390 46.60 8.92 -35.69
CA PHE A 390 46.78 10.38 -35.62
C PHE A 390 45.60 11.12 -34.97
N ALA A 391 44.70 10.41 -34.29
CA ALA A 391 43.54 10.96 -33.61
C ALA A 391 43.92 11.72 -32.35
N ASP A 392 43.17 12.78 -32.04
CA ASP A 392 43.40 13.65 -30.89
C ASP A 392 42.24 13.52 -29.88
N LEU A 393 42.57 13.40 -28.58
CA LEU A 393 41.60 13.51 -27.48
C LEU A 393 41.68 14.89 -26.85
N VAL A 394 40.52 15.53 -26.67
CA VAL A 394 40.37 16.75 -25.89
C VAL A 394 39.39 16.52 -24.75
N VAL A 395 39.87 16.67 -23.51
CA VAL A 395 39.00 16.70 -22.33
C VAL A 395 38.77 18.15 -21.93
N VAL A 396 37.52 18.59 -21.96
CA VAL A 396 37.13 19.98 -21.70
C VAL A 396 36.94 20.24 -20.21
N ASP A 397 36.35 19.28 -19.50
CA ASP A 397 36.00 19.37 -18.08
C ASP A 397 36.41 18.09 -17.33
N ASP A 398 37.05 18.23 -16.16
CA ASP A 398 37.31 17.08 -15.26
C ASP A 398 36.14 16.86 -14.31
N LEU A 399 35.07 16.27 -14.85
CA LEU A 399 33.89 15.90 -14.09
C LEU A 399 34.20 14.69 -13.19
N ARG A 400 33.79 14.75 -11.91
CA ARG A 400 33.84 13.59 -11.01
C ARG A 400 32.47 12.97 -10.87
N VAL A 401 32.37 11.67 -11.11
CA VAL A 401 31.10 10.93 -11.13
C VAL A 401 31.14 9.76 -10.15
N ARG A 402 30.00 9.40 -9.54
CA ARG A 402 29.86 8.13 -8.82
C ARG A 402 29.54 7.02 -9.84
N ALA A 403 30.49 6.12 -10.07
CA ALA A 403 30.34 5.05 -11.05
C ALA A 403 31.15 3.81 -10.67
N ASP A 404 30.77 2.66 -11.20
CA ASP A 404 31.69 1.52 -11.31
C ASP A 404 32.73 1.85 -12.37
N ARG A 405 33.97 2.08 -11.90
CA ARG A 405 35.10 2.47 -12.75
C ARG A 405 35.34 1.47 -13.88
N SER A 406 35.18 0.18 -13.64
CA SER A 406 35.47 -0.86 -14.63
C SER A 406 34.47 -0.83 -15.78
N ARG A 407 33.18 -0.65 -15.47
CA ARG A 407 32.11 -0.53 -16.47
C ARG A 407 32.17 0.79 -17.22
N LEU A 408 32.46 1.90 -16.52
CA LEU A 408 32.63 3.20 -17.17
C LEU A 408 33.83 3.20 -18.13
N ARG A 409 34.94 2.57 -17.75
CA ARG A 409 36.10 2.35 -18.62
C ARG A 409 35.70 1.65 -19.90
N GLN A 410 34.93 0.55 -19.78
CA GLN A 410 34.46 -0.22 -20.93
C GLN A 410 33.55 0.62 -21.85
N ALA A 411 32.66 1.44 -21.30
CA ALA A 411 31.82 2.32 -22.12
C ALA A 411 32.66 3.35 -22.90
N LEU A 412 33.65 3.98 -22.26
CA LEU A 412 34.55 4.95 -22.90
C LEU A 412 35.43 4.30 -23.97
N GLU A 413 36.04 3.15 -23.69
CA GLU A 413 36.85 2.39 -24.67
C GLU A 413 36.02 2.03 -25.91
N ASN A 414 34.75 1.64 -25.74
CA ASN A 414 33.83 1.37 -26.86
C ASN A 414 33.52 2.63 -27.68
N LEU A 415 33.23 3.76 -27.02
CA LEU A 415 32.96 5.03 -27.71
C LEU A 415 34.19 5.54 -28.47
N PHE A 416 35.38 5.45 -27.88
CA PHE A 416 36.63 5.87 -28.51
C PHE A 416 37.01 4.97 -29.70
N THR A 417 36.88 3.66 -29.54
CA THR A 417 37.12 2.71 -30.64
C THR A 417 36.16 2.96 -31.81
N ASN A 418 34.89 3.23 -31.51
CA ASN A 418 33.90 3.58 -32.54
C ASN A 418 34.27 4.89 -33.26
N ALA A 419 34.67 5.92 -32.52
CA ALA A 419 35.08 7.19 -33.11
C ALA A 419 36.26 7.00 -34.07
N VAL A 420 37.34 6.34 -33.64
CA VAL A 420 38.54 6.12 -34.48
C VAL A 420 38.22 5.27 -35.71
N THR A 421 37.42 4.20 -35.54
CA THR A 421 37.08 3.27 -36.62
C THR A 421 36.19 3.91 -37.70
N HIS A 422 35.23 4.74 -37.29
CA HIS A 422 34.21 5.27 -38.20
C HIS A 422 34.45 6.70 -38.68
N ALA A 423 35.14 7.54 -37.91
CA ALA A 423 35.47 8.91 -38.30
C ALA A 423 36.83 9.03 -39.02
N GLY A 424 37.71 8.04 -38.86
CA GLY A 424 38.99 7.94 -39.55
C GLY A 424 40.21 8.26 -38.67
N GLU A 425 41.41 8.02 -39.21
CA GLU A 425 42.68 8.00 -38.47
C GLU A 425 43.13 9.34 -37.86
N SER A 426 42.45 10.46 -38.17
CA SER A 426 42.76 11.81 -37.67
C SER A 426 41.58 12.48 -36.96
N VAL A 427 40.63 11.69 -36.46
CA VAL A 427 39.45 12.19 -35.74
C VAL A 427 39.85 12.94 -34.46
N ARG A 428 39.13 14.02 -34.15
CA ARG A 428 39.18 14.68 -32.85
C ARG A 428 38.01 14.20 -32.00
N VAL A 429 38.30 13.58 -30.86
CA VAL A 429 37.31 13.15 -29.87
C VAL A 429 37.32 14.13 -28.70
N GLU A 430 36.15 14.59 -28.30
CA GLU A 430 35.91 15.54 -27.22
C GLU A 430 35.10 14.89 -26.11
N VAL A 431 35.57 15.01 -24.87
CA VAL A 431 34.87 14.55 -23.66
C VAL A 431 34.65 15.76 -22.75
N GLY A 432 33.41 16.00 -22.33
CA GLY A 432 33.08 17.17 -21.51
C GLY A 432 31.80 17.00 -20.69
N ALA A 433 31.54 17.95 -19.79
CA ALA A 433 30.33 17.97 -18.99
C ALA A 433 29.15 18.52 -19.81
N LEU A 434 27.94 18.03 -19.54
CA LEU A 434 26.73 18.61 -20.13
C LEU A 434 26.48 20.01 -19.54
N PRO A 435 26.03 21.00 -20.34
CA PRO A 435 25.85 22.38 -19.87
C PRO A 435 24.84 22.57 -18.73
N ASP A 436 23.89 21.64 -18.61
CA ASP A 436 22.88 21.58 -17.55
C ASP A 436 23.37 20.89 -16.27
N GLY A 437 24.58 20.33 -16.29
CA GLY A 437 25.18 19.59 -15.17
C GLY A 437 24.62 18.19 -14.99
N ASP A 438 23.73 17.72 -15.87
CA ASP A 438 23.05 16.42 -15.76
C ASP A 438 23.85 15.29 -16.42
N GLY A 439 25.19 15.35 -16.36
CA GLY A 439 26.09 14.29 -16.84
C GLY A 439 27.17 14.76 -17.80
N PHE A 440 27.55 13.90 -18.75
CA PHE A 440 28.70 14.13 -19.65
C PHE A 440 28.41 13.67 -21.07
N TYR A 441 29.25 14.10 -22.01
CA TYR A 441 29.16 13.70 -23.41
C TYR A 441 30.51 13.21 -23.95
N VAL A 442 30.43 12.40 -25.00
CA VAL A 442 31.55 12.03 -25.87
C VAL A 442 31.16 12.38 -27.30
N ALA A 443 31.93 13.25 -27.95
CA ALA A 443 31.68 13.70 -29.31
C ALA A 443 32.90 13.46 -30.21
N ASP A 444 32.68 13.08 -31.45
CA ASP A 444 33.70 13.07 -32.50
C ASP A 444 33.43 14.15 -33.56
N ASP A 445 34.43 14.47 -34.39
CA ASP A 445 34.27 15.38 -35.55
C ASP A 445 34.09 14.63 -36.89
N GLY A 446 33.57 13.40 -36.81
CA GLY A 446 33.42 12.48 -37.92
C GLY A 446 32.19 12.72 -38.81
N PRO A 447 31.79 11.72 -39.63
CA PRO A 447 30.65 11.84 -40.54
C PRO A 447 29.28 11.85 -39.82
N GLY A 448 29.25 11.58 -38.51
CA GLY A 448 28.03 11.47 -37.73
C GLY A 448 27.21 10.20 -38.02
N ILE A 449 26.11 10.04 -37.27
CA ILE A 449 25.18 8.92 -37.45
C ILE A 449 23.93 9.40 -38.20
N PRO A 450 23.59 8.78 -39.35
CA PRO A 450 22.38 9.10 -40.11
C PRO A 450 21.12 9.01 -39.25
N ALA A 451 20.23 10.00 -39.39
CA ALA A 451 19.02 10.12 -38.56
C ALA A 451 18.10 8.89 -38.64
N ASP A 452 18.05 8.21 -39.78
CA ASP A 452 17.26 6.99 -40.00
C ASP A 452 17.83 5.74 -39.29
N ARG A 453 19.02 5.85 -38.69
CA ARG A 453 19.68 4.74 -37.99
C ARG A 453 19.82 4.95 -36.49
N ARG A 454 19.58 6.16 -35.97
CA ARG A 454 19.83 6.53 -34.56
C ARG A 454 19.05 5.68 -33.55
N ASP A 455 17.85 5.25 -33.92
CA ASP A 455 17.02 4.39 -33.06
C ASP A 455 17.55 2.94 -33.00
N GLU A 456 18.23 2.47 -34.06
CA GLU A 456 18.67 1.08 -34.22
C GLU A 456 20.15 0.88 -33.86
N VAL A 457 20.96 1.93 -33.73
CA VAL A 457 22.42 1.77 -33.49
C VAL A 457 22.76 1.20 -32.11
N PHE A 458 21.83 1.24 -31.17
CA PHE A 458 21.98 0.58 -29.86
C PHE A 458 21.52 -0.88 -29.87
N ASP A 459 20.95 -1.39 -30.97
CA ASP A 459 20.56 -2.80 -31.09
C ASP A 459 21.78 -3.71 -31.30
N ALA A 460 21.67 -4.92 -30.75
CA ALA A 460 22.75 -5.90 -30.76
C ALA A 460 23.07 -6.37 -32.20
N GLY A 461 24.34 -6.23 -32.61
CA GLY A 461 24.85 -6.69 -33.92
C GLY A 461 24.73 -5.66 -35.04
N VAL A 462 24.39 -4.41 -34.74
CA VAL A 462 24.33 -3.32 -35.72
C VAL A 462 25.70 -2.65 -35.85
N SER A 463 26.33 -2.77 -37.03
CA SER A 463 27.59 -2.10 -37.37
C SER A 463 27.62 -1.67 -38.84
N THR A 464 28.36 -0.60 -39.14
CA THR A 464 28.72 -0.22 -40.53
C THR A 464 30.08 -0.75 -40.96
N ASP A 465 30.90 -1.17 -40.01
CA ASP A 465 32.23 -1.71 -40.25
C ASP A 465 32.15 -3.23 -40.45
N PRO A 466 32.65 -3.77 -41.60
CA PRO A 466 32.75 -5.21 -41.83
C PRO A 466 33.59 -5.99 -40.79
N GLU A 467 34.52 -5.32 -40.10
CA GLU A 467 35.39 -5.91 -39.08
C GLU A 467 34.82 -5.77 -37.65
N GLY A 468 33.97 -4.78 -37.39
CA GLY A 468 33.29 -4.57 -36.11
C GLY A 468 32.29 -5.67 -35.68
N THR A 469 32.07 -5.77 -34.37
CA THR A 469 31.16 -6.76 -33.75
C THR A 469 29.69 -6.29 -33.75
N GLY A 470 29.47 -4.98 -33.75
CA GLY A 470 28.14 -4.37 -33.62
C GLY A 470 27.55 -4.46 -32.22
N PHE A 471 28.34 -4.79 -31.20
CA PHE A 471 27.91 -4.82 -29.81
C PHE A 471 28.34 -3.59 -29.00
N GLY A 472 29.31 -2.80 -29.48
CA GLY A 472 29.92 -1.71 -28.71
C GLY A 472 28.91 -0.68 -28.17
N LEU A 473 28.02 -0.15 -29.02
CA LEU A 473 27.00 0.81 -28.54
C LEU A 473 25.94 0.15 -27.65
N LYS A 474 25.59 -1.11 -27.90
CA LYS A 474 24.72 -1.87 -27.00
C LYS A 474 25.35 -2.01 -25.61
N ILE A 475 26.66 -2.26 -25.52
CA ILE A 475 27.40 -2.30 -24.25
C ILE A 475 27.36 -0.94 -23.55
N VAL A 476 27.52 0.16 -24.27
CA VAL A 476 27.40 1.52 -23.69
C VAL A 476 26.00 1.74 -23.09
N ALA A 477 24.94 1.33 -23.79
CA ALA A 477 23.58 1.39 -23.27
C ALA A 477 23.38 0.54 -22.01
N GLU A 478 23.91 -0.69 -21.99
CA GLU A 478 23.86 -1.55 -20.79
C GLU A 478 24.62 -0.96 -19.59
N VAL A 479 25.77 -0.30 -19.84
CA VAL A 479 26.50 0.39 -18.78
C VAL A 479 25.68 1.56 -18.23
N ALA A 480 25.05 2.36 -19.10
CA ALA A 480 24.18 3.46 -18.67
C ALA A 480 22.99 2.95 -17.85
N ASP A 481 22.25 1.97 -18.36
CA ASP A 481 21.09 1.35 -17.70
C ASP A 481 21.47 0.77 -16.33
N ALA A 482 22.61 0.10 -16.22
CA ALA A 482 23.09 -0.45 -14.96
C ALA A 482 23.33 0.63 -13.90
N HIS A 483 23.76 1.82 -14.31
CA HIS A 483 23.96 2.99 -13.44
C HIS A 483 22.69 3.84 -13.22
N GLY A 484 21.57 3.47 -13.84
CA GLY A 484 20.35 4.28 -13.84
C GLY A 484 20.46 5.56 -14.68
N TRP A 485 21.42 5.60 -15.61
CA TRP A 485 21.63 6.69 -16.56
C TRP A 485 20.91 6.40 -17.87
N THR A 486 20.73 7.43 -18.69
CA THR A 486 20.26 7.29 -20.07
C THR A 486 21.37 7.68 -21.03
N VAL A 487 21.50 6.98 -22.17
CA VAL A 487 22.40 7.37 -23.26
C VAL A 487 21.58 7.74 -24.50
N GLU A 488 21.86 8.91 -25.07
CA GLU A 488 21.17 9.43 -26.25
C GLU A 488 22.18 9.97 -27.28
N ILE A 489 21.77 10.03 -28.55
CA ILE A 489 22.56 10.67 -29.61
C ILE A 489 21.98 12.06 -29.83
N ALA A 490 22.82 13.10 -29.70
CA ALA A 490 22.36 14.48 -29.86
C ALA A 490 21.87 14.77 -31.30
N ASP A 491 20.83 15.60 -31.42
CA ASP A 491 20.29 16.05 -32.70
C ASP A 491 21.28 16.95 -33.47
N ASP A 492 21.24 16.92 -34.82
CA ASP A 492 22.12 17.71 -35.70
C ASP A 492 21.99 19.25 -35.54
N ASP A 493 21.08 19.73 -34.70
CA ASP A 493 20.83 21.15 -34.44
C ASP A 493 21.99 21.89 -33.73
N THR A 494 23.00 21.16 -33.22
CA THR A 494 24.24 21.75 -32.67
C THR A 494 25.17 22.35 -33.71
N GLY A 495 25.01 22.03 -35.00
CA GLY A 495 25.81 22.60 -36.09
C GLY A 495 27.28 22.14 -36.15
N ASP A 496 27.70 21.22 -35.28
CA ASP A 496 29.01 20.56 -35.33
C ASP A 496 28.92 19.29 -36.18
N PRO A 497 29.86 19.05 -37.11
CA PRO A 497 29.92 17.81 -37.88
C PRO A 497 30.42 16.68 -36.96
N GLY A 498 29.62 15.65 -36.69
CA GLY A 498 30.08 14.50 -35.91
C GLY A 498 28.99 13.70 -35.19
N ALA A 499 29.36 12.59 -34.53
CA ALA A 499 28.47 11.87 -33.63
C ALA A 499 28.72 12.32 -32.17
N ARG A 500 27.65 12.61 -31.44
CA ARG A 500 27.70 13.02 -30.03
C ARG A 500 26.77 12.17 -29.20
N PHE A 501 27.35 11.44 -28.23
CA PHE A 501 26.64 10.61 -27.26
C PHE A 501 26.56 11.36 -25.94
N GLU A 502 25.36 11.53 -25.40
CA GLU A 502 25.10 12.18 -24.12
C GLU A 502 24.65 11.15 -23.09
N LEU A 503 25.36 11.06 -21.96
CA LEU A 503 24.98 10.24 -20.82
C LEU A 503 24.39 11.13 -19.73
N ARG A 504 23.12 10.88 -19.38
CA ARG A 504 22.30 11.73 -18.51
C ARG A 504 21.86 11.02 -17.22
N GLY A 505 21.49 11.80 -16.19
CA GLY A 505 21.12 11.26 -14.88
C GLY A 505 22.32 10.84 -14.02
N VAL A 506 23.50 11.39 -14.32
CA VAL A 506 24.77 11.03 -13.67
C VAL A 506 24.94 11.78 -12.36
N GLU A 507 25.19 11.08 -11.25
CA GLU A 507 25.50 11.71 -9.97
C GLU A 507 26.92 12.30 -9.97
N THR A 508 27.00 13.62 -10.06
CA THR A 508 28.25 14.39 -10.04
C THR A 508 28.68 14.72 -8.61
N VAL A 509 29.97 14.57 -8.32
CA VAL A 509 30.56 14.89 -7.02
C VAL A 509 31.43 16.14 -7.15
N ASP A 510 31.13 17.19 -6.41
CA ASP A 510 31.96 18.41 -6.42
C ASP A 510 33.38 18.12 -5.93
N ALA A 511 34.37 18.80 -6.53
CA ALA A 511 35.79 18.65 -6.18
C ALA A 511 36.16 19.16 -4.76
N ASP A 512 35.24 19.81 -4.06
CA ASP A 512 35.43 20.46 -2.75
C ASP A 512 34.53 19.86 -1.64
N ALA A 513 34.68 18.55 -1.34
CA ALA A 513 34.14 17.91 -0.14
C ALA A 513 35.23 17.29 0.73
#